data_AF-A0A0C1Z8R6-F1
#
_entry.id   AF-A0A0C1Z8R6-F1
#
_cell.length_a   1.000
_cell.length_b   1.000
_cell.length_c   1.000
_cell.angle_alpha   90.00
_cell.angle_beta   90.00
_cell.angle_gamma   90.00
#
_symmetry.space_group_name_H-M   'P 1'
#
loop_
_entity.id
_entity.type
_entity.pdbx_description
1 polymer ?
#
loop_
_entity_poly.entity_id
_entity_poly.type
_entity_poly.pdbx_seq_one_letter_code
_entity_poly.pdbx_strand_id
1 'polypeptide(L)'
;MTIVFRQVKDRFDLSLFKSTNLLPGYGSHQNLSASQFEQINALGSNLSSIWLSLGCLELNFGQVLGTHLDVKHHEHTIKVDYKGNILDENPTEDDIRMVAGILPQLELITKMVHQKIAYERPKESA
;
A
#
# COMPACT_ATOMS: atom_id res chain seq x y z
N MET A 1 -11.40 -23.69 -12.77
CA MET A 1 -10.61 -22.48 -13.01
C MET A 1 -9.69 -22.33 -11.81
N THR A 2 -8.39 -22.52 -12.00
CA THR A 2 -7.41 -22.61 -10.92
C THR A 2 -6.62 -21.30 -10.91
N ILE A 3 -6.88 -20.46 -9.91
CA ILE A 3 -6.11 -19.22 -9.70
C ILE A 3 -4.76 -19.63 -9.10
N VAL A 4 -3.66 -19.25 -9.76
CA VAL A 4 -2.30 -19.58 -9.33
C VAL A 4 -1.71 -18.37 -8.61
N PHE A 5 -1.65 -18.43 -7.28
CA PHE A 5 -0.99 -17.41 -6.46
C PHE A 5 0.53 -17.60 -6.50
N ARG A 6 1.29 -16.66 -7.07
CA ARG A 6 2.75 -16.61 -6.87
C ARG A 6 3.06 -15.83 -5.60
N GLN A 7 3.48 -16.56 -4.56
CA GLN A 7 3.92 -15.98 -3.30
C GLN A 7 5.21 -15.18 -3.48
N VAL A 8 5.20 -13.92 -3.04
CA VAL A 8 6.42 -13.25 -2.61
C VAL A 8 6.90 -14.00 -1.36
N LYS A 9 8.08 -14.62 -1.43
CA LYS A 9 8.65 -15.37 -0.29
C LYS A 9 8.81 -14.41 0.89
N ASP A 10 8.36 -14.87 2.05
CA ASP A 10 8.21 -14.18 3.34
C ASP A 10 6.92 -13.33 3.44
N ARG A 11 6.00 -13.80 4.30
CA ARG A 11 4.61 -13.33 4.40
C ARG A 11 4.55 -11.93 5.00
N PHE A 12 4.15 -10.94 4.21
CA PHE A 12 3.76 -9.64 4.72
C PHE A 12 2.33 -9.70 5.25
N ASP A 13 2.13 -9.33 6.51
CA ASP A 13 0.80 -9.16 7.09
C ASP A 13 0.45 -7.68 7.15
N LEU A 14 -0.35 -7.24 6.18
CA LEU A 14 -0.85 -5.87 6.10
C LEU A 14 -2.15 -5.66 6.91
N SER A 15 -2.50 -6.56 7.83
CA SER A 15 -3.69 -6.40 8.69
C SER A 15 -3.61 -5.13 9.53
N LEU A 16 -2.43 -4.79 10.07
CA LEU A 16 -2.24 -3.53 10.81
C LEU A 16 -2.35 -2.31 9.89
N PHE A 17 -1.83 -2.42 8.65
CA PHE A 17 -1.97 -1.37 7.64
C PHE A 17 -3.44 -1.13 7.34
N LYS A 18 -4.22 -2.20 7.13
CA LYS A 18 -5.67 -2.14 6.92
C LYS A 18 -6.36 -1.45 8.08
N SER A 19 -6.16 -1.91 9.32
CA SER A 19 -6.88 -1.38 10.48
C SER A 19 -6.53 0.08 10.79
N THR A 20 -5.31 0.50 10.46
CA THR A 20 -4.85 1.87 10.69
C THR A 20 -5.42 2.85 9.67
N ASN A 21 -5.58 2.41 8.42
CA ASN A 21 -5.83 3.31 7.30
C ASN A 21 -7.24 3.18 6.70
N LEU A 22 -7.90 2.03 6.79
CA LEU A 22 -9.24 1.81 6.26
C LEU A 22 -10.29 2.28 7.27
N LEU A 23 -11.04 3.33 6.91
CA LEU A 23 -12.07 3.90 7.77
C LEU A 23 -13.37 3.05 7.72
N PRO A 24 -14.03 2.80 8.86
CA PRO A 24 -15.34 2.16 8.87
C PRO A 24 -16.35 2.92 8.01
N GLY A 25 -17.11 2.20 7.17
CA GLY A 25 -18.13 2.78 6.29
C GLY A 25 -17.66 3.09 4.86
N TYR A 26 -16.35 3.08 4.58
CA TYR A 26 -15.82 3.18 3.21
C TYR A 26 -15.76 1.77 2.59
N GLY A 27 -16.90 1.33 2.05
CA GLY A 27 -17.08 -0.04 1.57
C GLY A 27 -16.58 -0.34 0.16
N SER A 28 -16.30 0.68 -0.66
CA SER A 28 -16.05 0.47 -2.10
C SER A 28 -14.62 0.77 -2.53
N HIS A 29 -14.05 1.93 -2.21
CA HIS A 29 -12.64 2.27 -2.47
C HIS A 29 -12.26 3.55 -1.72
N GLN A 30 -11.24 3.49 -0.87
CA GLN A 30 -10.71 4.65 -0.12
C GLN A 30 -9.31 5.00 -0.63
N ASN A 31 -9.12 6.22 -1.12
CA ASN A 31 -7.78 6.71 -1.48
C ASN A 31 -7.03 7.14 -0.22
N LEU A 32 -5.76 6.73 -0.10
CA LEU A 32 -4.89 7.25 0.94
C LEU A 32 -4.28 8.60 0.55
N SER A 33 -4.03 9.43 1.57
CA SER A 33 -3.35 10.70 1.36
C SER A 33 -1.92 10.43 0.89
N ALA A 34 -1.53 11.05 -0.22
CA ALA A 34 -0.20 10.88 -0.80
C ALA A 34 0.92 11.17 0.21
N SER A 35 0.72 12.14 1.10
CA SER A 35 1.67 12.50 2.16
C SER A 35 2.08 11.37 3.09
N GLN A 36 1.30 10.28 3.16
CA GLN A 36 1.63 9.11 3.99
C GLN A 36 2.63 8.16 3.32
N PHE A 37 2.76 8.23 2.00
CA PHE A 37 3.61 7.34 1.19
C PHE A 37 4.44 8.11 0.15
N GLU A 38 4.54 9.42 0.30
CA GLU A 38 5.47 10.26 -0.45
C GLU A 38 6.87 9.64 -0.30
N GLN A 39 7.58 9.50 -1.42
CA GLN A 39 8.92 8.91 -1.55
C GLN A 39 9.00 7.38 -1.64
N ILE A 40 7.89 6.65 -1.59
CA ILE A 40 7.93 5.22 -1.88
C ILE A 40 8.21 4.98 -3.37
N ASN A 41 9.34 4.33 -3.66
CA ASN A 41 9.78 3.97 -5.01
C ASN A 41 10.07 2.47 -5.11
N ALA A 42 9.75 1.88 -6.25
CA ALA A 42 10.21 0.55 -6.63
C ALA A 42 10.60 0.51 -8.11
N LEU A 43 11.79 -0.05 -8.39
CA LEU A 43 12.33 -0.21 -9.76
C LEU A 43 12.33 1.11 -10.58
N GLY A 44 12.54 2.25 -9.93
CA GLY A 44 12.55 3.56 -10.60
C GLY A 44 11.16 4.17 -10.81
N SER A 45 10.08 3.47 -10.44
CA SER A 45 8.71 3.96 -10.49
C SER A 45 8.23 4.41 -9.11
N ASN A 46 7.58 5.57 -9.03
CA ASN A 46 7.04 6.09 -7.76
C ASN A 46 5.63 5.57 -7.51
N LEU A 47 5.32 5.30 -6.25
CA LEU A 47 3.95 5.00 -5.82
C LEU A 47 3.12 6.29 -5.82
N SER A 48 2.19 6.41 -6.75
CA SER A 48 1.41 7.62 -7.03
C SER A 48 0.08 7.70 -6.25
N SER A 49 -0.48 6.54 -5.91
CA SER A 49 -1.65 6.41 -5.05
C SER A 49 -1.81 4.99 -4.54
N ILE A 50 -2.49 4.88 -3.40
CA ILE A 50 -2.93 3.61 -2.83
C ILE A 50 -4.43 3.72 -2.60
N TRP A 51 -5.18 2.82 -3.22
CA TRP A 51 -6.61 2.66 -2.91
C TRP A 51 -6.82 1.43 -2.05
N LEU A 52 -7.67 1.56 -1.05
CA LEU A 52 -8.02 0.50 -0.12
C LEU A 52 -9.45 0.03 -0.35
N SER A 53 -9.66 -1.27 -0.35
CA SER A 53 -10.98 -1.89 -0.31
C SER A 53 -11.05 -2.88 0.85
N LEU A 54 -12.20 -3.53 1.06
CA LEU A 54 -12.31 -4.57 2.08
C LEU A 54 -11.38 -5.77 1.81
N GLY A 55 -11.09 -6.06 0.54
CA GLY A 55 -10.36 -7.25 0.11
C GLY A 55 -8.91 -7.02 -0.29
N CYS A 56 -8.54 -5.81 -0.72
CA CYS A 56 -7.23 -5.56 -1.30
C CYS A 56 -6.77 -4.11 -1.22
N LEU A 57 -5.50 -3.92 -1.54
CA LEU A 57 -4.89 -2.64 -1.88
C LEU A 57 -4.69 -2.59 -3.40
N GLU A 58 -4.97 -1.44 -4.01
CA GLU A 58 -4.54 -1.12 -5.37
C GLU A 58 -3.34 -0.17 -5.29
N LEU A 59 -2.18 -0.66 -5.69
CA LEU A 59 -0.91 0.08 -5.73
C LEU A 59 -0.74 0.65 -7.13
N ASN A 60 -0.84 1.97 -7.27
CA ASN A 60 -0.70 2.62 -8.57
C ASN A 60 0.66 3.29 -8.69
N PHE A 61 1.40 2.93 -9.73
CA PHE A 61 2.73 3.43 -10.04
C PHE A 61 2.72 4.38 -11.23
N GLY A 62 3.65 5.32 -11.24
CA GLY A 62 3.95 6.17 -12.38
C GLY A 62 4.83 7.36 -12.02
N GLN A 63 5.00 8.29 -12.96
CA GLN A 63 5.79 9.50 -12.73
C GLN A 63 5.02 10.54 -11.92
N VAL A 64 5.68 11.07 -10.89
CA VAL A 64 5.21 12.28 -10.18
C VAL A 64 5.74 13.48 -10.95
N LEU A 65 4.95 13.95 -11.93
CA LEU A 65 5.31 15.10 -12.74
C LEU A 65 5.00 16.40 -11.97
N GLY A 66 5.97 16.89 -11.20
CA GLY A 66 6.03 18.28 -10.73
C GLY A 66 5.18 18.64 -9.50
N THR A 67 5.59 19.73 -8.86
CA THR A 67 4.89 20.37 -7.74
C THR A 67 3.69 21.15 -8.27
N HIS A 68 2.50 20.82 -7.77
CA HIS A 68 1.18 21.38 -8.08
C HIS A 68 0.38 20.61 -9.14
N LEU A 69 -0.51 19.76 -8.59
CA LEU A 69 -1.85 19.40 -9.09
C LEU A 69 -1.96 18.87 -10.54
N ASP A 70 -2.52 17.66 -10.62
CA ASP A 70 -3.45 17.22 -11.68
C ASP A 70 -2.97 16.42 -12.90
N VAL A 71 -1.79 15.77 -12.87
CA VAL A 71 -1.60 14.61 -13.77
C VAL A 71 -0.93 13.44 -13.04
N LYS A 72 -1.76 12.60 -12.40
CA LYS A 72 -1.32 11.25 -12.02
C LYS A 72 -1.32 10.39 -13.28
N HIS A 73 -0.18 10.24 -13.93
CA HIS A 73 -0.01 9.14 -14.87
C HIS A 73 0.03 7.84 -14.06
N HIS A 74 -1.08 7.10 -14.07
CA HIS A 74 -1.08 5.71 -13.61
C HIS A 74 -0.55 4.87 -14.77
N GLU A 75 0.76 4.68 -14.80
CA GLU A 75 1.42 3.86 -15.82
C GLU A 75 1.18 2.38 -15.54
N HIS A 76 0.99 2.02 -14.27
CA HIS A 76 0.88 0.63 -13.85
C HIS A 76 0.11 0.47 -12.54
N THR A 77 -0.78 -0.52 -12.45
CA THR A 77 -1.59 -0.80 -11.26
C THR A 77 -1.41 -2.26 -10.84
N ILE A 78 -1.06 -2.48 -9.58
CA ILE A 78 -0.93 -3.83 -9.01
C ILE A 78 -1.91 -3.98 -7.84
N LYS A 79 -2.77 -5.00 -7.90
CA LYS A 79 -3.68 -5.33 -6.80
C LYS A 79 -3.05 -6.38 -5.90
N VAL A 80 -3.06 -6.12 -4.60
CA VAL A 80 -2.46 -7.02 -3.59
C VAL A 80 -3.46 -7.23 -2.46
N ASP A 81 -3.64 -8.46 -1.99
CA ASP A 81 -4.42 -8.71 -0.78
C ASP A 81 -3.66 -8.28 0.49
N TYR A 82 -4.36 -8.25 1.63
CA TYR A 82 -3.75 -7.89 2.91
C TYR A 82 -2.78 -8.95 3.48
N LYS A 83 -2.58 -10.07 2.77
CA LYS A 83 -1.58 -11.09 3.07
C LYS A 83 -0.36 -10.99 2.14
N GLY A 84 -0.28 -9.94 1.33
CA GLY A 84 0.83 -9.66 0.41
C GLY A 84 0.80 -10.44 -0.90
N ASN A 85 -0.32 -11.09 -1.26
CA ASN A 85 -0.44 -11.82 -2.52
C ASN A 85 -0.93 -10.90 -3.63
N ILE A 86 -0.26 -10.95 -4.78
CA ILE A 86 -0.75 -10.28 -6.00
C ILE A 86 -2.01 -10.99 -6.48
N LEU A 87 -3.04 -10.20 -6.79
CA LEU A 87 -4.37 -10.69 -7.19
C LEU A 87 -4.55 -10.78 -8.71
N ASP A 88 -3.56 -10.35 -9.48
CA ASP A 88 -3.52 -10.58 -10.93
C ASP A 88 -3.36 -12.09 -11.22
N GLU A 89 -4.03 -12.58 -12.25
CA GLU A 89 -3.92 -13.97 -12.70
C GLU A 89 -2.55 -14.26 -13.33
N ASN A 90 -1.91 -13.26 -13.94
CA ASN A 90 -0.63 -13.39 -14.63
C ASN A 90 0.34 -12.24 -14.26
N PRO A 91 0.78 -12.15 -13.00
CA PRO A 91 1.70 -11.10 -12.57
C PRO A 91 3.03 -11.23 -13.31
N THR A 92 3.55 -10.11 -13.79
CA THR A 92 4.87 -10.02 -14.39
C THR A 92 5.97 -10.19 -13.33
N GLU A 93 7.20 -10.47 -13.76
CA GLU A 93 8.34 -10.52 -12.82
C GLU A 93 8.59 -9.15 -12.18
N ASP A 94 8.34 -8.07 -12.92
CA ASP A 94 8.43 -6.71 -12.41
C ASP A 94 7.35 -6.43 -11.36
N ASP A 95 6.13 -6.94 -11.52
CA ASP A 95 5.07 -6.80 -10.51
C ASP A 95 5.48 -7.44 -9.19
N ILE A 96 6.02 -8.65 -9.27
CA ILE A 96 6.49 -9.41 -8.11
C ILE A 96 7.61 -8.64 -7.40
N ARG A 97 8.57 -8.10 -8.16
CA ARG A 97 9.69 -7.32 -7.62
C ARG A 97 9.24 -5.97 -7.04
N MET A 98 8.31 -5.28 -7.70
CA MET A 98 7.73 -4.03 -7.22
C MET A 98 7.01 -4.27 -5.89
N VAL A 99 6.11 -5.25 -5.84
CA VAL A 99 5.38 -5.60 -4.60
C VAL A 99 6.36 -6.01 -3.50
N ALA A 100 7.35 -6.84 -3.79
CA ALA A 100 8.38 -7.21 -2.82
C ALA A 100 9.15 -6.01 -2.25
N GLY A 101 9.37 -4.96 -3.05
CA GLY A 101 9.98 -3.72 -2.60
C GLY A 101 9.03 -2.79 -1.82
N ILE A 102 7.73 -2.80 -2.13
CA ILE A 102 6.75 -1.86 -1.55
C ILE A 102 6.17 -2.35 -0.22
N LEU A 103 5.78 -3.63 -0.11
CA LEU A 103 5.10 -4.13 1.08
C LEU A 103 5.88 -3.90 2.39
N PRO A 104 7.21 -4.11 2.45
CA PRO A 104 7.99 -3.80 3.66
C PRO A 104 7.91 -2.31 4.06
N GLN A 105 7.91 -1.41 3.07
CA GLN A 105 7.88 0.03 3.33
C GLN A 105 6.52 0.44 3.90
N LEU A 106 5.42 -0.11 3.37
CA LEU A 106 4.06 0.14 3.88
C LEU A 106 3.88 -0.36 5.30
N GLU A 107 4.42 -1.55 5.61
CA GLU A 107 4.40 -2.10 6.96
C GLU A 107 5.18 -1.22 7.94
N LEU A 108 6.38 -0.76 7.55
CA LEU A 108 7.21 0.13 8.37
C LEU A 108 6.52 1.47 8.65
N ILE A 109 5.99 2.13 7.61
CA ILE A 109 5.26 3.39 7.75
C ILE A 109 4.10 3.25 8.72
N THR A 110 3.33 2.16 8.61
CA THR A 110 2.22 1.89 9.52
C THR A 110 2.69 1.76 10.97
N LYS A 111 3.76 1.00 11.21
CA LYS A 111 4.34 0.84 12.55
C LYS A 111 4.81 2.18 13.13
N MET A 112 5.44 3.03 12.32
CA MET A 112 5.89 4.36 12.73
C MET A 112 4.72 5.29 13.09
N VAL A 113 3.67 5.32 12.27
CA VAL A 113 2.45 6.11 12.55
C VAL A 113 1.78 5.62 13.83
N HIS A 114 1.67 4.30 14.02
CA HIS A 114 1.06 3.71 15.21
C HIS A 114 1.86 4.01 16.49
N GLN A 115 3.20 3.96 16.43
CA GLN A 115 4.07 4.31 17.55
C GLN A 115 3.99 5.80 17.91
N LYS A 116 3.94 6.69 16.91
CA LYS A 116 3.77 8.13 17.13
C LYS A 116 2.45 8.43 17.86
N ILE A 117 1.35 7.83 17.41
CA ILE A 117 0.04 7.97 18.07
C ILE A 117 0.08 7.43 19.51
N ALA A 118 0.76 6.30 19.75
CA ALA A 118 0.90 5.73 21.10
C ALA A 118 1.73 6.62 22.04
N TYR A 119 2.76 7.30 21.51
CA TYR A 119 3.61 8.21 22.27
C TYR A 119 2.91 9.55 22.58
N GLU A 120 2.08 10.05 21.67
CA GLU A 120 1.36 11.32 21.81
C GLU A 120 0.09 11.22 22.68
N ARG A 121 -0.36 10.00 23.03
CA ARG A 121 -1.41 9.85 24.06
C ARG A 121 -0.85 10.31 25.40
N PRO A 122 -1.49 11.26 26.10
CA PRO A 122 -1.14 11.53 27.48
C PRO A 122 -1.24 10.22 28.25
N LYS A 123 -0.22 9.90 29.05
CA LYS A 123 -0.39 8.92 30.11
C LYS A 123 -1.47 9.52 31.01
N GLU A 124 -2.71 9.05 30.88
CA GLU A 124 -3.70 9.32 31.91
C GLU A 124 -3.12 8.78 33.20
N SER A 125 -2.77 9.72 34.09
CA SER A 125 -2.15 9.47 35.37
C SER A 125 -3.02 8.51 36.17
N ALA A 126 -2.44 7.39 36.59
CA ALA A 126 -2.98 6.53 37.64
C ALA A 126 -2.94 7.25 39.00
#